data_AF-A0A520IFD5-F1
#
_entry.id   AF-A0A520IFD5-F1
#
_cell.length_a   1.000
_cell.length_b   1.000
_cell.length_c   1.000
_cell.angle_alpha   90.00
_cell.angle_beta   90.00
_cell.angle_gamma   90.00
#
_symmetry.space_group_name_H-M   'P 1'
#
loop_
_entity.id
_entity.type
_entity.pdbx_description
1 polymer ?
#
loop_
_entity_poly.entity_id
_entity_poly.type
_entity_poly.pdbx_seq_one_letter_code
_entity_poly.pdbx_strand_id
1 'polypeptide(L)'
;FVVLKDGRIDQVAIDVSGAAPKVTTVRSMKLGTQSEGCVVDDRTGQLYVAEEDVGLWRFDADPSAPVTATPIAKVDGKTLVADAEGLALAPSGRNGGYLVVSSQGDNAYTLYRLPGVTYAGRFRIGGGAIDGTSDTDGIELMLGNFGPAYPQGLFVAQDGDNAPATQNFKYVSWASVKQALKLR
;
A
#
# COMPACT_ATOMS: atom_id res chain seq x y z
N PHE A 1 5.79 -4.35 -11.34
CA PHE A 1 4.83 -5.46 -11.25
C PHE A 1 3.50 -4.98 -11.77
N VAL A 2 2.69 -5.86 -12.35
CA VAL A 2 1.34 -5.58 -12.82
C VAL A 2 0.43 -6.58 -12.14
N VAL A 3 -0.50 -6.09 -11.32
CA VAL A 3 -1.52 -6.92 -10.66
C VAL A 3 -2.80 -6.80 -11.46
N LEU A 4 -3.42 -7.93 -11.77
CA LEU A 4 -4.63 -8.02 -12.57
C LEU A 4 -5.79 -8.47 -11.68
N LYS A 5 -7.00 -8.01 -12.03
CA LYS A 5 -8.23 -8.24 -11.27
C LYS A 5 -8.65 -9.72 -11.16
N ASP A 6 -8.01 -10.64 -11.87
CA ASP A 6 -8.22 -12.08 -11.72
C ASP A 6 -7.22 -12.74 -10.73
N GLY A 7 -6.43 -11.93 -10.02
CA GLY A 7 -5.39 -12.38 -9.08
C GLY A 7 -4.05 -12.71 -9.74
N ARG A 8 -3.90 -12.55 -11.06
CA ARG A 8 -2.61 -12.72 -11.73
C ARG A 8 -1.68 -11.54 -11.41
N ILE A 9 -0.42 -11.85 -11.14
CA ILE A 9 0.63 -10.86 -10.87
C ILE A 9 1.78 -11.12 -11.84
N ASP A 10 2.02 -10.19 -12.74
CA ASP A 10 3.14 -10.25 -13.68
C ASP A 10 4.30 -9.36 -13.21
N GLN A 11 5.48 -9.96 -13.15
CA GLN A 11 6.73 -9.24 -13.04
C GLN A 11 7.27 -9.00 -14.45
N VAL A 12 7.51 -7.73 -14.77
CA VAL A 12 8.03 -7.31 -16.07
C VAL A 12 9.41 -6.71 -15.91
N ALA A 13 10.33 -7.08 -16.79
CA ALA A 13 11.58 -6.37 -17.00
C ALA A 13 11.34 -5.27 -18.04
N ILE A 14 11.87 -4.08 -17.75
CA ILE A 14 11.81 -2.92 -18.65
C ILE A 14 13.24 -2.60 -19.07
N ASP A 15 13.55 -2.81 -20.35
CA ASP A 15 14.82 -2.42 -20.96
C ASP A 15 14.66 -1.05 -21.63
N VAL A 16 15.43 -0.07 -21.17
CA VAL A 16 15.42 1.32 -21.64
C VAL A 16 16.69 1.70 -22.42
N SER A 17 17.50 0.72 -22.83
CA SER A 17 18.75 0.96 -23.56
C SER A 17 18.55 1.35 -25.04
N GLY A 18 17.41 0.99 -25.62
CA GLY A 18 17.03 1.32 -27.00
C GLY A 18 16.26 2.63 -27.14
N ALA A 19 15.92 3.00 -28.38
CA ALA A 19 15.12 4.19 -28.68
C ALA A 19 13.68 4.13 -28.15
N ALA A 20 13.14 2.93 -27.92
CA ALA A 20 11.84 2.70 -27.29
C ALA A 20 12.01 1.66 -26.16
N PRO A 21 11.37 1.86 -24.99
CA PRO A 21 11.38 0.87 -23.92
C PRO A 21 10.81 -0.48 -24.39
N LYS A 22 11.52 -1.56 -24.07
CA LYS A 22 11.04 -2.93 -24.29
C LYS A 22 10.60 -3.54 -22.96
N VAL A 23 9.34 -3.98 -22.90
CA VAL A 23 8.77 -4.65 -21.74
C VAL A 23 8.72 -6.16 -22.01
N THR A 24 9.17 -6.98 -21.07
CA THR A 24 9.10 -8.44 -21.17
C THR A 24 8.65 -9.02 -19.83
N THR A 25 7.60 -9.85 -19.84
CA THR A 25 7.19 -10.60 -18.65
C THR A 25 8.27 -11.64 -18.33
N VAL A 26 8.87 -11.53 -17.14
CA VAL A 26 9.95 -12.40 -16.68
C VAL A 26 9.50 -13.42 -15.65
N ARG A 27 8.37 -13.18 -14.99
CA ARG A 27 7.75 -14.10 -14.04
C ARG A 27 6.26 -13.79 -13.91
N SER A 28 5.45 -14.82 -13.76
CA SER A 28 4.00 -14.72 -13.49
C SER A 28 3.66 -15.53 -12.25
N MET A 29 2.91 -14.92 -11.35
CA MET A 29 2.40 -15.49 -10.09
C MET A 29 0.87 -15.34 -10.07
N LYS A 30 0.20 -16.03 -9.14
CA LYS A 30 -1.27 -15.97 -9.03
C LYS A 30 -1.75 -16.16 -7.59
N LEU A 31 -2.70 -15.33 -7.19
CA LEU A 31 -3.52 -15.47 -5.98
C LEU A 31 -4.89 -16.06 -6.32
N GLY A 32 -5.69 -16.37 -5.30
CA GLY A 32 -6.94 -17.11 -5.48
C GLY A 32 -8.05 -16.29 -6.14
N THR A 33 -8.12 -15.00 -5.82
CA THR A 33 -9.18 -14.07 -6.23
C THR A 33 -8.61 -12.70 -6.60
N GLN A 34 -9.50 -11.71 -6.75
CA GLN A 34 -9.17 -10.36 -7.13
C GLN A 34 -8.10 -9.74 -6.22
N SER A 35 -7.13 -9.09 -6.86
CA SER A 35 -6.02 -8.39 -6.22
C SER A 35 -5.78 -7.10 -6.98
N GLU A 36 -5.30 -6.07 -6.28
CA GLU A 36 -4.96 -4.79 -6.89
C GLU A 36 -3.75 -4.14 -6.19
N GLY A 37 -3.92 -3.78 -4.91
CA GLY A 37 -2.89 -3.10 -4.15
C GLY A 37 -1.57 -3.87 -4.13
N CYS A 38 -0.48 -3.24 -4.56
CA CYS A 38 0.85 -3.82 -4.43
C CYS A 38 1.92 -2.77 -4.14
N VAL A 39 2.96 -3.18 -3.40
CA VAL A 39 4.11 -2.33 -3.12
C VAL A 39 5.36 -3.21 -2.92
N VAL A 40 6.52 -2.72 -3.33
CA VAL A 40 7.80 -3.42 -3.19
C VAL A 40 8.68 -2.68 -2.19
N ASP A 41 9.28 -3.40 -1.26
CA ASP A 41 10.36 -2.88 -0.43
C ASP A 41 11.71 -3.27 -1.01
N ASP A 42 12.30 -2.37 -1.80
CA ASP A 42 13.57 -2.57 -2.51
C ASP A 42 14.73 -2.93 -1.56
N ARG A 43 14.67 -2.52 -0.29
CA ARG A 43 15.72 -2.83 0.70
C ARG A 43 15.75 -4.31 1.05
N THR A 44 14.60 -4.97 0.94
CA THR A 44 14.39 -6.36 1.36
C THR A 44 14.04 -7.31 0.22
N GLY A 45 13.80 -6.77 -0.98
CA GLY A 45 13.34 -7.55 -2.13
C GLY A 45 12.00 -8.23 -1.88
N GLN A 46 11.11 -7.61 -1.11
CA GLN A 46 9.80 -8.17 -0.80
C GLN A 46 8.71 -7.41 -1.55
N LEU A 47 7.92 -8.14 -2.32
CA LEU A 47 6.67 -7.65 -2.90
C LEU A 47 5.53 -7.97 -1.93
N TYR A 48 4.72 -6.97 -1.61
CA TYR A 48 3.47 -7.10 -0.88
C TYR A 48 2.30 -6.93 -1.86
N VAL A 49 1.28 -7.77 -1.74
CA VAL A 49 0.08 -7.73 -2.59
C VAL A 49 -1.16 -7.90 -1.71
N ALA A 50 -2.20 -7.09 -1.96
CA ALA A 50 -3.50 -7.20 -1.35
C ALA A 50 -4.45 -8.01 -2.25
N GLU A 51 -5.03 -9.07 -1.69
CA GLU A 51 -6.15 -9.81 -2.26
C GLU A 51 -7.40 -9.34 -1.52
N GLU A 52 -8.25 -8.59 -2.22
CA GLU A 52 -9.20 -7.60 -1.65
C GLU A 52 -10.05 -8.17 -0.50
N ASP A 53 -10.63 -9.36 -0.69
CA ASP A 53 -11.51 -10.04 0.27
C ASP A 53 -10.80 -11.02 1.24
N VAL A 54 -9.50 -11.27 1.04
CA VAL A 54 -8.80 -12.39 1.70
C VAL A 54 -7.75 -11.89 2.67
N GLY A 55 -6.89 -10.96 2.24
CA GLY A 55 -5.78 -10.49 3.07
C GLY A 55 -4.57 -10.05 2.28
N LEU A 56 -3.44 -10.02 2.98
CA LEU A 56 -2.17 -9.56 2.44
C LEU A 56 -1.22 -10.74 2.24
N TRP A 57 -0.50 -10.68 1.13
CA TRP A 57 0.45 -11.68 0.71
C TRP A 57 1.82 -11.05 0.48
N ARG A 58 2.85 -11.88 0.65
CA ARG A 58 4.23 -11.53 0.37
C ARG A 58 4.84 -12.51 -0.63
N PHE A 59 5.55 -11.97 -1.60
CA PHE A 59 6.41 -12.70 -2.54
C PHE A 59 7.83 -12.16 -2.46
N ASP A 60 8.80 -13.01 -2.79
CA ASP A 60 10.14 -12.52 -3.12
C ASP A 60 10.08 -11.80 -4.48
N ALA A 61 10.73 -10.64 -4.58
CA ALA A 61 10.74 -9.80 -5.76
C ALA A 61 11.82 -10.21 -6.79
N ASP A 62 12.70 -11.16 -6.49
CA ASP A 62 13.66 -11.71 -7.46
C ASP A 62 12.89 -12.48 -8.57
N PRO A 63 13.12 -12.18 -9.86
CA PRO A 63 12.44 -12.87 -10.96
C PRO A 63 12.75 -14.38 -11.05
N SER A 64 13.80 -14.86 -10.39
CA SER A 64 14.14 -16.28 -10.30
C SER A 64 13.53 -17.00 -9.10
N ALA A 65 12.91 -16.26 -8.16
CA ALA A 65 12.37 -16.84 -6.95
C ALA A 65 11.10 -17.69 -7.19
N PRO A 66 10.79 -18.64 -6.29
CA PRO A 66 9.57 -19.46 -6.39
C PRO A 66 8.30 -18.61 -6.40
N VAL A 67 7.28 -19.00 -7.16
CA VAL A 67 5.98 -18.30 -7.26
C VAL A 67 5.09 -18.42 -6.01
N THR A 68 5.60 -18.98 -4.92
CA THR A 68 4.85 -19.24 -3.69
C THR A 68 4.53 -17.96 -2.95
N ALA A 69 3.24 -17.70 -2.73
CA ALA A 69 2.77 -16.62 -1.89
C ALA A 69 2.88 -16.99 -0.40
N THR A 70 3.36 -16.06 0.43
CA THR A 70 3.33 -16.18 1.90
C THR A 70 2.20 -15.32 2.45
N PRO A 71 1.19 -15.86 3.15
CA PRO A 71 0.17 -15.04 3.79
C PRO A 71 0.77 -14.29 4.97
N ILE A 72 0.47 -13.00 5.11
CA ILE A 72 1.08 -12.13 6.14
C ILE A 72 0.05 -11.37 7.00
N ALA A 73 -1.16 -11.14 6.48
CA ALA A 73 -2.30 -10.62 7.24
C ALA A 73 -3.61 -11.09 6.61
N LYS A 74 -4.72 -11.04 7.35
CA LYS A 74 -6.05 -11.44 6.87
C LYS A 74 -7.00 -10.25 6.89
N VAL A 75 -7.93 -10.21 5.94
CA VAL A 75 -9.18 -9.48 6.12
C VAL A 75 -9.95 -10.20 7.23
N ASP A 76 -10.12 -9.54 8.36
CA ASP A 76 -10.71 -10.11 9.57
C ASP A 76 -12.00 -9.39 10.01
N GLY A 77 -12.39 -8.34 9.26
CA GLY A 77 -13.56 -7.50 9.56
C GLY A 77 -13.37 -6.62 10.80
N LYS A 78 -12.14 -6.48 11.33
CA LYS A 78 -11.84 -5.74 12.55
C LYS A 78 -10.65 -4.81 12.39
N THR A 79 -9.49 -5.41 12.11
CA THR A 79 -8.22 -4.72 11.90
C THR A 79 -7.98 -4.43 10.42
N LEU A 80 -8.53 -5.24 9.53
CA LEU A 80 -8.61 -5.00 8.08
C LEU A 80 -9.99 -5.45 7.60
N VAL A 81 -10.71 -4.54 6.98
CA VAL A 81 -12.06 -4.76 6.45
C VAL A 81 -11.98 -4.71 4.93
N ALA A 82 -12.58 -5.70 4.26
CA ALA A 82 -12.64 -5.73 2.81
C ALA A 82 -13.35 -4.47 2.28
N ASP A 83 -12.88 -3.87 1.19
CA ASP A 83 -11.77 -4.35 0.36
C ASP A 83 -10.39 -3.89 0.90
N ALA A 84 -9.40 -4.79 0.86
CA ALA A 84 -7.99 -4.46 1.09
C ALA A 84 -7.39 -3.89 -0.19
N GLU A 85 -7.22 -2.57 -0.24
CA GLU A 85 -6.89 -1.82 -1.45
C GLU A 85 -5.41 -1.39 -1.49
N GLY A 86 -5.13 -0.13 -1.84
CA GLY A 86 -3.79 0.41 -2.01
C GLY A 86 -2.86 0.10 -0.84
N LEU A 87 -1.59 -0.16 -1.19
CA LEU A 87 -0.51 -0.43 -0.25
C LEU A 87 0.56 0.66 -0.35
N ALA A 88 1.10 1.09 0.78
CA ALA A 88 2.23 2.02 0.85
C ALA A 88 3.24 1.62 1.93
N LEU A 89 4.47 2.11 1.84
CA LEU A 89 5.54 1.81 2.80
C LEU A 89 6.02 3.07 3.52
N ALA A 90 6.23 2.95 4.84
CA ALA A 90 7.05 3.87 5.63
C ALA A 90 8.34 3.17 6.07
N PRO A 91 9.35 3.04 5.19
CA PRO A 91 10.56 2.28 5.48
C PRO A 91 11.40 2.90 6.60
N SER A 92 11.96 2.07 7.48
CA SER A 92 12.95 2.49 8.49
C SER A 92 14.12 1.51 8.58
N GLY A 93 15.35 2.01 8.58
CA GLY A 93 16.56 1.19 8.65
C GLY A 93 16.67 0.17 7.51
N ARG A 94 17.16 -1.03 7.82
CA ARG A 94 17.39 -2.09 6.81
C ARG A 94 16.12 -2.82 6.37
N ASN A 95 15.20 -3.10 7.30
CA ASN A 95 14.02 -3.93 7.06
C ASN A 95 12.83 -3.58 7.98
N GLY A 96 12.93 -2.49 8.73
CA GLY A 96 11.87 -2.02 9.61
C GLY A 96 10.97 -1.01 8.93
N GLY A 97 10.06 -0.44 9.72
CA GLY A 97 9.10 0.55 9.26
C GLY A 97 7.66 0.05 9.35
N TYR A 98 6.81 0.56 8.47
CA TYR A 98 5.40 0.17 8.40
C TYR A 98 4.97 -0.15 6.97
N LEU A 99 4.12 -1.16 6.83
CA LEU A 99 3.24 -1.35 5.69
C LEU A 99 1.90 -0.70 6.04
N VAL A 100 1.42 0.19 5.16
CA VAL A 100 0.12 0.87 5.27
C VAL A 100 -0.82 0.27 4.24
N VAL A 101 -2.06 0.04 4.62
CA VAL A 101 -3.10 -0.60 3.79
C VAL A 101 -4.34 0.26 3.82
N SER A 102 -4.93 0.55 2.66
CA SER A 102 -6.29 1.06 2.60
C SER A 102 -7.28 -0.05 2.94
N SER A 103 -8.00 0.12 4.05
CA SER A 103 -9.09 -0.75 4.51
C SER A 103 -10.38 -0.09 4.04
N GLN A 104 -10.73 -0.33 2.77
CA GLN A 104 -11.69 0.49 2.04
C GLN A 104 -13.09 0.39 2.64
N GLY A 105 -13.59 -0.82 2.93
CA GLY A 105 -14.98 -1.00 3.37
C GLY A 105 -15.31 -0.47 4.76
N ASP A 106 -14.36 0.12 5.48
CA ASP A 106 -14.65 0.92 6.66
C ASP A 106 -13.90 2.27 6.71
N ASN A 107 -13.43 2.76 5.56
CA ASN A 107 -12.82 4.09 5.37
C ASN A 107 -11.65 4.36 6.31
N ALA A 108 -10.74 3.39 6.43
CA ALA A 108 -9.63 3.46 7.36
C ALA A 108 -8.32 3.00 6.73
N TYR A 109 -7.22 3.29 7.42
CA TYR A 109 -5.87 2.91 7.02
C TYR A 109 -5.22 2.10 8.12
N THR A 110 -4.84 0.87 7.81
CA THR A 110 -4.25 -0.07 8.77
C THR A 110 -2.75 -0.12 8.61
N LEU A 111 -2.02 -0.08 9.73
CA LEU A 111 -0.56 -0.17 9.75
C LEU A 111 -0.12 -1.52 10.30
N TYR A 112 0.89 -2.11 9.67
CA TYR A 112 1.63 -3.27 10.15
C TYR A 112 3.11 -2.93 10.30
N ARG A 113 3.74 -3.31 11.43
CA ARG A 113 5.19 -3.14 11.62
C ARG A 113 5.96 -4.14 10.79
N LEU A 114 6.97 -3.66 10.07
CA LEU A 114 7.95 -4.49 9.36
C LEU A 114 9.13 -4.85 10.28
N PRO A 115 9.77 -6.02 10.07
CA PRO A 115 9.53 -7.00 9.00
C PRO A 115 8.46 -8.05 9.33
N GLY A 116 7.93 -8.07 10.56
CA GLY A 116 7.04 -9.13 11.05
C GLY A 116 5.59 -9.04 10.57
N VAL A 117 5.21 -7.94 9.91
CA VAL A 117 3.81 -7.62 9.53
C VAL A 117 2.86 -7.73 10.73
N THR A 118 3.26 -7.14 11.86
CA THR A 118 2.45 -7.17 13.09
C THR A 118 1.58 -5.92 13.19
N TYR A 119 0.28 -6.05 13.46
CA TYR A 119 -0.64 -4.91 13.57
C TYR A 119 -0.09 -3.81 14.49
N ALA A 120 -0.13 -2.56 14.01
CA ALA A 120 0.47 -1.39 14.66
C ALA A 120 -0.56 -0.31 15.02
N GLY A 121 -1.83 -0.51 14.67
CA GLY A 121 -2.90 0.48 14.81
C GLY A 121 -3.54 0.81 13.47
N ARG A 122 -4.58 1.63 13.53
CA ARG A 122 -5.30 2.12 12.35
C ARG A 122 -5.82 3.53 12.57
N PHE A 123 -5.96 4.30 11.50
CA PHE A 123 -6.46 5.68 11.55
C PHE A 123 -7.49 5.93 10.44
N ARG A 124 -8.23 7.03 10.56
CA ARG A 124 -9.11 7.56 9.50
C ARG A 124 -8.72 9.00 9.23
N ILE A 125 -8.94 9.47 8.00
CA ILE A 125 -8.83 10.90 7.67
C ILE A 125 -10.23 11.49 7.82
N GLY A 126 -10.52 12.02 9.01
CA GLY A 126 -11.85 12.53 9.35
C GLY A 126 -12.16 13.95 8.83
N GLY A 127 -11.25 14.58 8.09
CA GLY A 127 -11.36 15.95 7.60
C GLY A 127 -10.92 17.02 8.62
N GLY A 128 -11.41 18.24 8.43
CA GLY A 128 -11.08 19.45 9.19
C GLY A 128 -11.45 20.71 8.41
N ALA A 129 -10.45 21.43 7.91
CA ALA A 129 -10.67 22.57 7.01
C ALA A 129 -11.23 22.16 5.64
N ILE A 130 -10.98 20.91 5.25
CA ILE A 130 -11.58 20.22 4.10
C ILE A 130 -12.23 18.92 4.59
N ASP A 131 -12.95 18.25 3.71
CA ASP A 131 -13.52 16.94 3.92
C ASP A 131 -12.46 15.84 4.19
N GLY A 132 -12.94 14.68 4.60
CA GLY A 132 -12.12 13.51 4.92
C GLY A 132 -11.82 12.66 3.70
N THR A 133 -11.69 11.35 3.93
CA THR A 133 -11.64 10.35 2.87
C THR A 133 -12.66 9.25 3.12
N SER A 134 -13.26 8.75 2.06
CA SER A 134 -14.06 7.53 2.01
C SER A 134 -13.76 6.77 0.72
N ASP A 135 -14.05 5.47 0.71
CA ASP A 135 -13.88 4.56 -0.42
C ASP A 135 -12.49 4.69 -1.07
N THR A 136 -11.45 4.79 -0.23
CA THR A 136 -10.08 5.00 -0.73
C THR A 136 -9.56 3.76 -1.47
N ASP A 137 -9.31 3.90 -2.76
CA ASP A 137 -8.53 2.93 -3.55
C ASP A 137 -7.02 3.11 -3.28
N GLY A 138 -6.39 4.03 -4.02
CA GLY A 138 -4.94 4.23 -4.04
C GLY A 138 -4.40 5.07 -2.88
N ILE A 139 -3.25 4.64 -2.34
CA ILE A 139 -2.47 5.40 -1.35
C ILE A 139 -0.98 5.41 -1.73
N GLU A 140 -0.25 6.43 -1.28
CA GLU A 140 1.21 6.52 -1.36
C GLU A 140 1.78 7.22 -0.12
N LEU A 141 2.99 6.86 0.28
CA LEU A 141 3.69 7.46 1.40
C LEU A 141 5.17 7.70 1.09
N MET A 142 5.54 8.97 1.06
CA MET A 142 6.95 9.35 0.96
C MET A 142 7.43 9.97 2.27
N LEU A 143 8.44 9.35 2.87
CA LEU A 143 9.11 9.88 4.07
C LEU A 143 10.10 10.98 3.69
N GLY A 144 10.24 11.98 4.55
CA GLY A 144 11.15 13.10 4.34
C GLY A 144 10.54 14.43 4.76
N ASN A 145 11.29 15.51 4.61
CA ASN A 145 10.79 16.85 4.89
C ASN A 145 10.29 17.49 3.59
N PHE A 146 8.98 17.65 3.46
CA PHE A 146 8.32 18.33 2.32
C PHE A 146 7.83 19.74 2.72
N GLY A 147 8.51 20.37 3.67
CA GLY A 147 8.21 21.70 4.18
C GLY A 147 7.44 21.70 5.50
N PRO A 148 7.06 22.88 6.00
CA PRO A 148 6.52 23.04 7.36
C PRO A 148 5.25 22.23 7.65
N ALA A 149 4.42 21.96 6.63
CA ALA A 149 3.22 21.14 6.76
C ALA A 149 3.50 19.63 6.82
N TYR A 150 4.62 19.18 6.24
CA TYR A 150 4.96 17.78 6.04
C TYR A 150 6.39 17.48 6.50
N PRO A 151 6.76 17.77 7.76
CA PRO A 151 8.14 17.72 8.21
C PRO A 151 8.74 16.31 8.31
N GLN A 152 7.90 15.27 8.30
CA GLN A 152 8.32 13.87 8.42
C GLN A 152 7.73 12.95 7.34
N GLY A 153 7.06 13.51 6.34
CA GLY A 153 6.56 12.78 5.19
C GLY A 153 5.19 13.25 4.75
N LEU A 154 4.86 12.90 3.52
CA LEU A 154 3.59 13.16 2.87
C LEU A 154 2.90 11.82 2.62
N PHE A 155 1.77 11.61 3.28
CA PHE A 155 0.82 10.54 2.96
C PHE A 155 -0.24 11.09 2.02
N VAL A 156 -0.46 10.40 0.90
CA VAL A 156 -1.49 10.74 -0.09
C VAL A 156 -2.50 9.62 -0.13
N ALA A 157 -3.77 9.97 -0.04
CA ALA A 157 -4.88 9.03 -0.16
C ALA A 157 -5.91 9.56 -1.14
N GLN A 158 -6.38 8.71 -2.05
CA GLN A 158 -7.54 9.02 -2.88
C GLN A 158 -8.79 9.13 -2.00
N ASP A 159 -9.73 9.96 -2.43
CA ASP A 159 -11.07 10.00 -1.86
C ASP A 159 -12.12 9.73 -2.94
N GLY A 160 -12.90 8.68 -2.69
CA GLY A 160 -13.97 8.20 -3.55
C GLY A 160 -15.21 9.07 -3.52
N ASP A 161 -15.45 9.84 -2.44
CA ASP A 161 -16.60 10.75 -2.30
C ASP A 161 -16.19 12.15 -1.83
N ASN A 162 -15.79 12.96 -2.81
CA ASN A 162 -15.41 14.37 -2.63
C ASN A 162 -16.60 15.31 -2.96
N ALA A 163 -17.83 14.91 -2.62
CA ALA A 163 -19.03 15.66 -2.99
C ALA A 163 -19.00 17.13 -2.51
N PRO A 164 -19.51 18.09 -3.32
CA PRO A 164 -20.20 17.91 -4.61
C PRO A 164 -19.25 17.81 -5.82
N ALA A 165 -17.93 17.79 -5.60
CA ALA A 165 -16.94 17.71 -6.67
C ALA A 165 -16.63 16.26 -7.05
N THR A 166 -15.87 16.09 -8.13
CA THR A 166 -15.33 14.77 -8.50
C THR A 166 -14.27 14.33 -7.50
N GLN A 167 -13.98 13.03 -7.47
CA GLN A 167 -12.90 12.42 -6.70
C GLN A 167 -11.57 13.19 -6.82
N ASN A 168 -10.80 13.18 -5.74
CA ASN A 168 -9.50 13.82 -5.65
C ASN A 168 -8.56 13.05 -4.70
N PHE A 169 -7.51 13.71 -4.24
CA PHE A 169 -6.54 13.16 -3.28
C PHE A 169 -6.37 14.11 -2.09
N LYS A 170 -6.23 13.54 -0.90
CA LYS A 170 -5.96 14.24 0.34
C LYS A 170 -4.49 14.06 0.74
N TYR A 171 -3.89 15.14 1.24
CA TYR A 171 -2.50 15.17 1.71
C TYR A 171 -2.47 15.24 3.22
N VAL A 172 -1.77 14.31 3.84
CA VAL A 172 -1.69 14.17 5.30
C VAL A 172 -0.24 14.12 5.75
N SER A 173 0.06 14.89 6.79
CA SER A 173 1.37 14.86 7.42
C SER A 173 1.61 13.52 8.12
N TRP A 174 2.68 12.82 7.73
CA TRP A 174 3.06 11.57 8.39
C TRP A 174 3.37 11.77 9.88
N ALA A 175 3.88 12.96 10.25
CA ALA A 175 4.09 13.33 11.65
C ALA A 175 2.77 13.27 12.46
N SER A 176 1.67 13.78 11.90
CA SER A 176 0.36 13.75 12.53
C SER A 176 -0.19 12.32 12.67
N VAL A 177 0.02 11.47 11.66
CA VAL A 177 -0.37 10.05 11.73
C VAL A 177 0.40 9.34 12.85
N LYS A 178 1.72 9.52 12.92
CA LYS A 178 2.53 8.95 14.01
C LYS A 178 2.07 9.44 15.37
N GLN A 179 1.77 10.74 15.51
CA GLN A 179 1.26 11.31 16.75
C GLN A 179 -0.07 10.69 17.16
N ALA A 180 -1.04 10.60 16.24
CA ALA A 180 -2.36 10.03 16.50
C ALA A 180 -2.28 8.57 16.96
N LEU A 181 -1.36 7.80 16.36
CA LEU A 181 -1.13 6.39 16.69
C LEU A 181 -0.10 6.18 17.81
N LYS A 182 0.45 7.25 18.40
CA LYS A 182 1.51 7.20 19.42
C LYS A 182 2.72 6.37 18.98
N LEU A 183 3.06 6.45 17.70
CA LEU A 183 4.23 5.80 17.10
C LEU A 183 5.48 6.64 17.35
N ARG A 184 6.61 5.96 17.49
CA ARG A 184 7.95 6.59 17.55
C ARG A 184 8.39 6.95 16.13
#